data_AF-A0A508X2F2-F1
#
_entry.id   AF-A0A508X2F2-F1
#
_cell.length_a   1.000
_cell.length_b   1.000
_cell.length_c   1.000
_cell.angle_alpha   90.00
_cell.angle_beta   90.00
_cell.angle_gamma   90.00
#
_symmetry.space_group_name_H-M   'P 1'
#
loop_
_entity.id
_entity.type
_entity.pdbx_description
1 polymer ?
#
loop_
_entity_poly.entity_id
_entity_poly.type
_entity_poly.pdbx_seq_one_letter_code
_entity_poly.pdbx_strand_id
1 'polypeptide(L)'
;MFGISFFQSVLQRLRDEQDAEMLGEATGGPGTVIGTTSGFVPETSSGTAATYTTVQQAYCELTPTESPAPFAIPDFLKRISLAEVASELALGEAETALTLAARRRRFAAANHPDRLPAEARLNATLRMKLANMLIDEAFRRIKKPSMPK
;
A
#
# COMPACT_ATOMS: atom_id res chain seq x y z
N MET A 1 -31.77 -7.49 -10.96
CA MET A 1 -31.70 -8.36 -9.77
C MET A 1 -30.35 -9.05 -9.76
N PHE A 2 -29.36 -8.48 -9.06
CA PHE A 2 -28.02 -9.08 -8.91
C PHE A 2 -28.00 -9.78 -7.54
N GLY A 3 -28.39 -11.05 -7.55
CA GLY A 3 -28.95 -11.71 -6.37
C GLY A 3 -27.99 -12.45 -5.46
N ILE A 4 -26.71 -12.64 -5.80
CA ILE A 4 -25.77 -13.39 -4.95
C ILE A 4 -24.35 -12.87 -5.19
N SER A 5 -23.66 -12.49 -4.11
CA SER A 5 -22.25 -12.05 -4.15
C SER A 5 -21.34 -13.27 -4.41
N PHE A 6 -20.25 -13.10 -5.17
CA PHE A 6 -19.23 -14.15 -5.40
C PHE A 6 -18.73 -14.78 -4.09
N PHE A 7 -18.65 -13.98 -3.04
CA PHE A 7 -18.29 -14.44 -1.70
C PHE A 7 -19.27 -15.50 -1.15
N GLN A 8 -20.57 -15.32 -1.39
CA GLN A 8 -21.61 -16.28 -0.98
C GLN A 8 -21.52 -17.59 -1.76
N SER A 9 -21.13 -17.54 -3.05
CA SER A 9 -20.91 -18.73 -3.86
C SER A 9 -19.74 -19.58 -3.35
N VAL A 10 -18.66 -18.93 -2.89
CA VAL A 10 -17.50 -19.62 -2.31
C VAL A 10 -17.86 -20.25 -0.95
N LEU A 11 -18.58 -19.51 -0.09
CA LEU A 11 -19.01 -20.03 1.20
C LEU A 11 -19.99 -21.21 1.06
N GLN A 12 -20.89 -21.14 0.08
CA GLN A 12 -21.83 -22.23 -0.18
C GLN A 12 -21.10 -23.48 -0.67
N ARG A 13 -20.15 -23.34 -1.58
CA ARG A 13 -19.32 -24.44 -2.07
C ARG A 13 -18.53 -25.14 -0.95
N LEU A 14 -17.89 -24.37 -0.06
CA LEU A 14 -17.15 -24.92 1.10
C LEU A 14 -18.03 -25.64 2.12
N ARG A 15 -19.31 -25.27 2.19
CA ARG A 15 -20.30 -25.92 3.07
C ARG A 15 -20.76 -27.24 2.47
N ASP A 16 -21.03 -27.24 1.17
CA ASP A 16 -21.43 -28.44 0.41
C ASP A 16 -20.29 -29.48 0.37
N GLU A 17 -19.03 -29.05 0.27
CA GLU A 17 -17.85 -29.93 0.34
C GLU A 17 -17.70 -30.59 1.73
N GLN A 18 -17.95 -29.86 2.82
CA GLN A 18 -17.91 -30.41 4.19
C GLN A 18 -19.06 -31.38 4.50
N ASP A 19 -20.26 -31.10 3.98
CA ASP A 19 -21.42 -31.98 4.16
C ASP A 19 -21.28 -33.29 3.36
N ALA A 20 -20.55 -33.28 2.24
CA ALA A 20 -20.24 -34.46 1.43
C ALA A 20 -19.19 -35.38 2.09
N GLU A 21 -18.19 -34.83 2.79
CA GLU A 21 -17.19 -35.62 3.52
C GLU A 21 -17.78 -36.33 4.75
N MET A 22 -18.93 -35.87 5.27
CA MET A 22 -19.62 -36.47 6.42
C MET A 22 -20.58 -37.64 6.08
N LEU A 23 -20.85 -37.91 4.80
CA LEU A 23 -21.82 -38.94 4.35
C LEU A 23 -21.20 -40.09 3.54
N GLY A 24 -19.87 -40.14 3.43
CA GLY A 24 -19.17 -41.05 2.51
C GLY A 24 -18.26 -42.09 3.16
N GLU A 25 -18.73 -42.88 4.13
CA GLU A 25 -17.97 -44.04 4.64
C GLU A 25 -18.80 -45.33 4.63
N ALA A 26 -18.59 -46.13 3.56
CA ALA A 26 -18.47 -47.60 3.52
C ALA A 26 -18.66 -48.04 2.06
N THR A 27 -17.68 -48.63 1.38
CA THR A 27 -17.48 -50.10 1.35
C THR A 27 -16.17 -50.40 0.62
N GLY A 28 -15.38 -51.35 1.13
CA GLY A 28 -14.07 -51.72 0.59
C GLY A 28 -14.08 -52.63 -0.64
N GLY A 29 -12.90 -52.75 -1.27
CA GLY A 29 -12.54 -53.77 -2.26
C GLY A 29 -11.14 -53.53 -2.86
N PRO A 30 -10.26 -54.55 -2.94
CA PRO A 30 -8.88 -54.39 -3.38
C PRO A 30 -8.79 -54.38 -4.92
N GLY A 31 -8.42 -53.25 -5.50
CA GLY A 31 -8.14 -53.10 -6.92
C GLY A 31 -6.65 -52.95 -7.16
N THR A 32 -6.01 -54.02 -7.65
CA THR A 32 -4.64 -53.98 -8.17
C THR A 32 -4.60 -53.08 -9.39
N VAL A 33 -4.10 -51.86 -9.26
CA VAL A 33 -3.70 -51.01 -10.37
C VAL A 33 -2.18 -50.90 -10.34
N ILE A 34 -1.54 -51.72 -11.17
CA ILE A 34 -0.16 -51.51 -11.60
C ILE A 34 -0.21 -50.29 -12.53
N GLY A 35 0.16 -49.14 -12.00
CA GLY A 35 0.29 -47.89 -12.73
C GLY A 35 1.57 -47.20 -12.27
N THR A 36 2.55 -47.15 -13.15
CA THR A 36 3.83 -46.48 -12.96
C THR A 36 3.63 -44.99 -12.69
N THR A 37 3.53 -44.60 -11.42
CA THR A 37 3.91 -43.27 -10.99
C THR A 37 5.36 -43.37 -10.57
N SER A 38 6.27 -42.86 -11.41
CA SER A 38 7.54 -42.36 -10.90
C SER A 38 7.21 -41.16 -10.02
N GLY A 39 6.63 -41.44 -8.86
CA GLY A 39 6.39 -40.47 -7.82
C GLY A 39 7.75 -39.97 -7.41
N PHE A 40 7.95 -38.66 -7.53
CA PHE A 40 8.89 -37.98 -6.66
C PHE A 40 8.51 -38.38 -5.23
N VAL A 41 9.27 -39.31 -4.67
CA VAL A 41 9.29 -39.58 -3.24
C VAL A 41 10.26 -38.53 -2.72
N PRO A 42 9.80 -37.36 -2.22
CA PRO A 42 10.67 -36.62 -1.35
C PRO A 42 11.02 -37.60 -0.26
N GLU A 43 12.31 -37.87 -0.10
CA GLU A 43 12.80 -38.60 1.06
C GLU A 43 12.36 -37.78 2.27
N THR A 44 11.20 -38.12 2.82
CA THR A 44 10.80 -37.74 4.16
C THR A 44 11.66 -38.60 5.08
N SER A 45 12.99 -38.37 5.02
CA SER A 45 13.76 -38.32 6.25
C SER A 45 12.81 -37.67 7.24
N SER A 46 12.50 -38.39 8.31
CA SER A 46 11.66 -37.95 9.41
C SER A 46 12.38 -36.75 10.02
N GLY A 47 12.30 -35.65 9.28
CA GLY A 47 13.05 -34.45 9.45
C GLY A 47 12.26 -33.76 10.50
N THR A 48 12.83 -33.78 11.71
CA THR A 48 12.45 -32.89 12.80
C THR A 48 11.94 -31.60 12.20
N ALA A 49 10.61 -31.39 12.25
CA ALA A 49 10.02 -30.19 11.70
C ALA A 49 10.78 -29.03 12.32
N ALA A 50 11.54 -28.30 11.49
CA ALA A 50 12.41 -27.26 11.99
C ALA A 50 11.54 -26.30 12.80
N THR A 51 11.91 -26.05 14.04
CA THR A 51 11.16 -25.11 14.86
C THR A 51 11.22 -23.75 14.20
N TYR A 52 10.18 -22.93 14.41
CA TYR A 52 10.12 -21.56 13.92
C TYR A 52 11.43 -20.78 14.17
N THR A 53 12.05 -21.01 15.32
CA THR A 53 13.34 -20.42 15.72
C THR A 53 14.49 -20.82 14.79
N THR A 54 14.59 -22.09 14.39
CA THR A 54 15.65 -22.59 13.52
C THR A 54 15.51 -22.02 12.10
N VAL A 55 14.27 -21.95 11.60
CA VAL A 55 13.96 -21.33 10.30
C VAL A 55 14.31 -19.84 10.34
N GLN A 56 13.95 -19.14 11.42
CA GLN A 56 14.28 -17.74 11.62
C GLN A 56 15.79 -17.49 11.66
N GLN A 57 16.56 -18.34 12.36
CA GLN A 57 18.02 -18.25 12.45
C GLN A 57 18.68 -18.42 11.09
N ALA A 58 18.31 -19.45 10.33
CA ALA A 58 18.83 -19.66 8.98
C ALA A 58 18.54 -18.46 8.05
N TYR A 59 17.36 -17.86 8.17
CA TYR A 59 17.00 -16.65 7.42
C TYR A 59 17.87 -15.44 7.81
N CYS A 60 18.10 -15.22 9.10
CA CYS A 60 18.99 -14.17 9.60
C CYS A 60 20.45 -14.39 9.21
N GLU A 61 20.94 -15.63 9.18
CA GLU A 61 22.32 -15.95 8.77
C GLU A 61 22.57 -15.70 7.28
N LEU A 62 21.56 -15.95 6.44
CA LEU A 62 21.62 -15.73 4.99
C LEU A 62 21.39 -14.26 4.60
N THR A 63 20.89 -13.43 5.52
CA THR A 63 20.66 -12.01 5.26
C THR A 63 21.73 -11.19 5.98
N PRO A 64 22.74 -10.64 5.27
CA PRO A 64 23.68 -9.72 5.87
C PRO A 64 22.91 -8.62 6.61
N THR A 65 23.23 -8.40 7.89
CA THR A 65 22.68 -7.29 8.67
C THR A 65 23.34 -6.00 8.18
N GLU A 66 22.99 -5.58 6.97
CA GLU A 66 23.24 -4.22 6.52
C GLU A 66 22.29 -3.34 7.31
N SER A 67 22.80 -2.73 8.39
CA SER A 67 22.04 -1.72 9.13
C SER A 67 21.71 -0.61 8.13
N PRO A 68 20.44 -0.45 7.72
CA PRO A 68 20.12 0.56 6.72
C PRO A 68 20.49 1.91 7.30
N ALA A 69 21.29 2.68 6.54
CA ALA A 69 21.64 4.04 6.95
C ALA A 69 20.35 4.80 7.32
N PRO A 70 20.33 5.52 8.46
CA PRO A 70 19.12 6.19 8.91
C PRO A 70 18.62 7.13 7.82
N PHE A 71 17.33 7.02 7.48
CA PHE A 71 16.72 7.88 6.47
C PHE A 71 16.82 9.34 6.91
N ALA A 72 17.66 10.11 6.22
CA ALA A 72 17.76 11.54 6.44
C ALA A 72 16.64 12.26 5.69
N ILE A 73 15.79 12.99 6.41
CA ILE A 73 14.73 13.80 5.80
C ILE A 73 15.37 14.83 4.86
N PRO A 74 14.99 14.86 3.56
CA PRO A 74 15.45 15.87 2.62
C PRO A 74 15.21 17.30 3.10
N ASP A 75 16.16 18.21 2.84
CA ASP A 75 16.09 19.58 3.35
C ASP A 75 14.85 20.34 2.89
N PHE A 76 14.35 20.06 1.69
CA PHE A 76 13.13 20.70 1.22
C PHE A 76 11.92 20.37 2.09
N LEU A 77 11.84 19.18 2.68
CA LEU A 77 10.74 18.82 3.58
C LEU A 77 10.84 19.51 4.94
N LYS A 78 12.01 20.01 5.34
CA LYS A 78 12.17 20.74 6.61
C LYS A 78 11.62 22.18 6.54
N ARG A 79 11.46 22.72 5.33
CA ARG A 79 10.89 24.06 5.07
C ARG A 79 9.38 24.06 5.27
N ILE A 80 8.93 24.23 6.51
CA ILE A 80 7.51 24.13 6.91
C ILE A 80 6.87 25.48 7.24
N SER A 81 7.53 26.60 6.97
CA SER A 81 6.92 27.91 7.16
C SER A 81 5.98 28.29 6.00
N LEU A 82 5.02 29.17 6.30
CA LEU A 82 4.08 29.68 5.29
C LEU A 82 4.82 30.38 4.13
N ALA A 83 5.82 31.20 4.44
CA ALA A 83 6.59 31.97 3.45
C ALA A 83 7.37 31.07 2.50
N GLU A 84 7.97 29.99 3.01
CA GLU A 84 8.71 29.03 2.19
C GLU A 84 7.78 28.27 1.24
N VAL A 85 6.64 27.78 1.74
CA VAL A 85 5.66 27.07 0.89
C VAL A 85 5.06 28.01 -0.15
N ALA A 86 4.79 29.27 0.20
CA ALA A 86 4.32 30.28 -0.75
C ALA A 86 5.34 30.58 -1.85
N SER A 87 6.62 30.74 -1.47
CA SER A 87 7.72 30.94 -2.42
C SER A 87 7.85 29.77 -3.39
N GLU A 88 7.76 28.53 -2.90
CA GLU A 88 7.85 27.31 -3.72
C GLU A 88 6.66 27.13 -4.68
N LEU A 89 5.45 27.49 -4.24
CA LEU A 89 4.26 27.49 -5.10
C LEU A 89 4.37 28.53 -6.22
N ALA A 90 5.11 29.62 -6.00
CA ALA A 90 5.35 30.71 -6.94
C ALA A 90 4.04 31.27 -7.55
N LEU A 91 3.04 31.53 -6.69
CA LEU A 91 1.76 32.10 -7.10
C LEU A 91 1.95 33.54 -7.59
N GLY A 92 1.47 33.84 -8.81
CA GLY A 92 1.54 35.17 -9.41
C GLY A 92 0.25 35.99 -9.30
N GLU A 93 0.24 37.18 -9.90
CA GLU A 93 -0.96 38.05 -9.95
C GLU A 93 -1.99 37.60 -11.00
N ALA A 94 -1.54 36.95 -12.07
CA ALA A 94 -2.38 36.48 -13.17
C ALA A 94 -2.73 34.98 -13.08
N GLU A 95 -2.98 34.48 -11.86
CA GLU A 95 -3.38 33.09 -11.69
C GLU A 95 -4.80 32.84 -12.22
N THR A 96 -4.99 31.71 -12.87
CA THR A 96 -6.28 31.20 -13.32
C THR A 96 -6.62 29.93 -12.56
N ALA A 97 -7.88 29.49 -12.63
CA ALA A 97 -8.28 28.23 -12.02
C ALA A 97 -7.45 27.02 -12.53
N LEU A 98 -7.09 27.05 -13.83
CA LEU A 98 -6.27 26.01 -14.46
C LEU A 98 -4.83 26.02 -13.96
N THR A 99 -4.20 27.19 -13.86
CA THR A 99 -2.80 27.31 -13.40
C THR A 99 -2.67 26.92 -11.93
N LEU A 100 -3.63 27.33 -11.08
CA LEU A 100 -3.67 26.92 -9.67
C LEU A 100 -3.79 25.40 -9.51
N ALA A 101 -4.66 24.75 -10.30
CA ALA A 101 -4.79 23.30 -10.29
C ALA A 101 -3.49 22.60 -10.74
N ALA A 102 -2.82 23.14 -11.77
CA ALA A 102 -1.54 22.61 -12.24
C ALA A 102 -0.45 22.74 -11.17
N ARG A 103 -0.36 23.89 -10.49
CA ARG A 103 0.58 24.11 -9.37
C ARG A 103 0.31 23.17 -8.20
N ARG A 104 -0.96 22.96 -7.83
CA ARG A 104 -1.34 21.98 -6.80
C ARG A 104 -0.78 20.59 -7.12
N ARG A 105 -1.01 20.10 -8.35
CA ARG A 105 -0.54 18.78 -8.79
C ARG A 105 0.98 18.68 -8.76
N ARG A 106 1.68 19.71 -9.25
CA ARG A 106 3.15 19.76 -9.22
C ARG A 106 3.69 19.74 -7.80
N PHE A 107 3.12 20.53 -6.89
CA PHE A 107 3.54 20.55 -5.49
C PHE A 107 3.29 19.20 -4.81
N ALA A 108 2.10 18.61 -5.04
CA ALA A 108 1.73 17.30 -4.53
C ALA A 108 2.67 16.19 -5.00
N ALA A 109 3.16 16.25 -6.24
CA ALA A 109 4.02 15.21 -6.80
C ALA A 109 5.27 14.94 -5.96
N ALA A 110 5.86 15.99 -5.36
CA ALA A 110 7.05 15.93 -4.52
C ALA A 110 6.77 15.91 -3.00
N ASN A 111 5.57 16.33 -2.56
CA ASN A 111 5.25 16.55 -1.15
C ASN A 111 4.08 15.70 -0.61
N HIS A 112 3.57 14.72 -1.35
CA HIS A 112 2.47 13.88 -0.86
C HIS A 112 2.95 12.94 0.27
N PRO A 113 2.27 12.92 1.44
CA PRO A 113 2.71 12.12 2.59
C PRO A 113 2.77 10.62 2.27
N ASP A 114 1.84 10.11 1.47
CA ASP A 114 1.77 8.68 1.10
C ASP A 114 2.95 8.20 0.25
N ARG A 115 3.72 9.12 -0.36
CA ARG A 115 4.88 8.79 -1.19
C ARG A 115 6.19 8.82 -0.42
N LEU A 116 6.14 9.15 0.88
CA LEU A 116 7.31 9.43 1.70
C LEU A 116 7.37 8.47 2.89
N PRO A 117 8.59 8.16 3.37
CA PRO A 117 8.79 7.31 4.54
C PRO A 117 8.26 8.00 5.81
N ALA A 118 8.05 7.20 6.86
CA ALA A 118 7.31 7.58 8.05
C ALA A 118 7.82 8.88 8.70
N GLU A 119 9.14 9.03 8.74
CA GLU A 119 9.87 10.16 9.33
C GLU A 119 9.56 11.48 8.61
N ALA A 120 9.28 11.42 7.30
CA ALA A 120 9.01 12.59 6.47
C ALA A 120 7.52 12.94 6.35
N ARG A 121 6.60 12.02 6.68
CA ARG A 121 5.15 12.21 6.44
C ARG A 121 4.55 13.38 7.19
N LEU A 122 5.01 13.63 8.42
CA LEU A 122 4.51 14.76 9.24
C LEU A 122 4.78 16.09 8.54
N ASN A 123 6.02 16.30 8.11
CA ASN A 123 6.44 17.52 7.42
C ASN A 123 5.74 17.68 6.06
N ALA A 124 5.64 16.59 5.29
CA ALA A 124 4.90 16.55 4.04
C ALA A 124 3.41 16.91 4.22
N THR A 125 2.80 16.40 5.29
CA THR A 125 1.40 16.73 5.64
C THR A 125 1.24 18.22 5.95
N LEU A 126 2.15 18.80 6.75
CA LEU A 126 2.13 20.23 7.07
C LEU A 126 2.29 21.07 5.80
N ARG A 127 3.27 20.74 4.95
CA ARG A 127 3.53 21.43 3.67
C ARG A 127 2.31 21.36 2.74
N MET A 128 1.68 20.18 2.61
CA MET A 128 0.47 20.01 1.79
C MET A 128 -0.70 20.84 2.33
N LYS A 129 -0.91 20.88 3.65
CA LYS A 129 -1.96 21.71 4.28
C LYS A 129 -1.75 23.19 3.99
N LEU A 130 -0.53 23.70 4.15
CA LEU A 130 -0.18 25.09 3.84
C LEU A 130 -0.40 25.40 2.37
N ALA A 131 0.03 24.51 1.47
CA ALA A 131 -0.12 24.70 0.04
C ALA A 131 -1.60 24.74 -0.39
N ASN A 132 -2.43 23.83 0.13
CA ASN A 132 -3.86 23.83 -0.14
C ASN A 132 -4.53 25.12 0.33
N MET A 133 -4.21 25.57 1.55
CA MET A 133 -4.75 26.80 2.11
C MET A 133 -4.40 28.03 1.24
N LEU A 134 -3.15 28.17 0.80
CA LEU A 134 -2.71 29.25 -0.08
C LEU A 134 -3.41 29.22 -1.45
N ILE A 135 -3.54 28.02 -2.03
CA ILE A 135 -4.22 27.83 -3.31
C ILE A 135 -5.71 28.16 -3.19
N ASP A 136 -6.37 27.74 -2.12
CA ASP A 136 -7.79 28.03 -1.87
C ASP A 136 -8.01 29.53 -1.63
N GLU A 137 -7.05 30.22 -1.01
CA GLU A 137 -7.06 31.67 -0.92
C GLU A 137 -6.94 32.33 -2.31
N ALA A 138 -6.02 31.87 -3.15
CA ALA A 138 -5.88 32.38 -4.52
C ALA A 138 -7.16 32.16 -5.35
N PHE A 139 -7.80 30.99 -5.23
CA PHE A 139 -9.11 30.73 -5.85
C PHE A 139 -10.18 31.72 -5.37
N ARG A 140 -10.22 32.05 -4.08
CA ARG A 140 -11.15 33.04 -3.53
C ARG A 140 -10.92 34.44 -4.10
N ARG A 141 -9.65 34.83 -4.32
CA ARG A 141 -9.29 36.10 -4.95
C ARG A 141 -9.73 36.17 -6.42
N ILE A 142 -9.61 35.09 -7.18
CA ILE A 142 -10.12 35.03 -8.56
C ILE A 142 -11.64 35.17 -8.60
N LYS A 143 -12.35 34.49 -7.68
CA LYS A 143 -13.83 34.52 -7.62
C LYS A 143 -14.37 35.88 -7.19
N LYS A 144 -13.64 36.61 -6.34
CA LYS A 144 -14.00 37.97 -5.92
C LYS A 144 -13.20 38.96 -6.78
N PRO A 145 -13.70 39.36 -7.98
CA PRO A 145 -13.00 40.36 -8.76
C PRO A 145 -12.79 41.60 -7.88
N SER A 146 -11.54 42.03 -7.79
CA SER A 146 -11.13 43.21 -7.04
C SER A 146 -11.94 44.41 -7.54
N MET A 147 -12.98 44.80 -6.80
CA MET A 147 -13.68 46.06 -7.05
C MET A 147 -12.70 47.19 -6.69
N PRO A 148 -12.29 48.04 -7.64
CA PRO A 148 -11.46 49.19 -7.32
C PRO A 148 -12.23 50.12 -6.38
N LYS A 149 -11.55 50.63 -5.34
CA LYS A 149 -12.09 51.61 -4.40
C LYS A 149 -11.98 53.02 -4.96
#